data_AF-A0A940G2I1-F1
#
_entry.id   AF-A0A940G2I1-F1
#
_cell.length_a   1.000
_cell.length_b   1.000
_cell.length_c   1.000
_cell.angle_alpha   90.00
_cell.angle_beta   90.00
_cell.angle_gamma   90.00
#
_symmetry.space_group_name_H-M   'P 1'
#
loop_
_entity.id
_entity.type
_entity.pdbx_description
1 polymer ?
#
loop_
_entity_poly.entity_id
_entity_poly.type
_entity_poly.pdbx_seq_one_letter_code
_entity_poly.pdbx_strand_id
1 'polypeptide(L)'
;MLSAILNALAFAMLIVVAAALINPKWFKNKKAGDVAKRGELAAGGLFLAGLFAVIGWMVGPTSAPSKPAATNEAAQQNHNEAVTEATVKPWIRPESIVEFPKGEVACINREDLQQALILGVTGRQTKTQAYFEDQDGNGPRCLMLPAGTKFKVIDAEVNDPSHPDIILLEVIGTEVKASDSGAFVPVIDRSMVKIVKAPPERP
;
A
#
# COMPACT_ATOMS: atom_id res chain seq x y z
N MET A 1 -40.51 19.02 9.42
CA MET A 1 -41.10 17.66 9.31
C MET A 1 -40.78 16.98 7.98
N LEU A 2 -40.86 17.65 6.82
CA LEU A 2 -40.55 17.05 5.51
C LEU A 2 -39.12 16.45 5.39
N SER A 3 -38.12 17.12 5.97
CA SER A 3 -36.71 16.66 5.94
C SER A 3 -36.48 15.37 6.74
N ALA A 4 -37.21 15.17 7.86
CA ALA A 4 -37.11 13.94 8.64
C ALA A 4 -37.71 12.74 7.89
N ILE A 5 -38.77 12.97 7.11
CA ILE A 5 -39.41 11.95 6.28
C ILE A 5 -38.50 11.58 5.09
N LEU A 6 -37.84 12.56 4.47
CA LEU A 6 -36.90 12.31 3.37
C LEU A 6 -35.68 11.49 3.85
N ASN A 7 -35.13 11.82 5.01
CA ASN A 7 -34.01 11.07 5.58
C ASN A 7 -34.41 9.64 5.99
N ALA A 8 -35.62 9.45 6.51
CA ALA A 8 -36.13 8.12 6.84
C ALA A 8 -36.30 7.25 5.58
N LEU A 9 -36.78 7.82 4.47
CA LEU A 9 -36.91 7.11 3.19
C LEU A 9 -35.56 6.76 2.57
N ALA A 10 -34.58 7.68 2.65
CA ALA A 10 -33.22 7.42 2.17
C ALA A 10 -32.54 6.30 2.96
N PHE A 11 -32.74 6.27 4.29
CA PHE A 11 -32.18 5.23 5.15
C PHE A 11 -32.85 3.87 4.91
N ALA A 12 -34.16 3.84 4.69
CA ALA A 12 -34.88 2.61 4.35
C ALA A 12 -34.41 2.00 3.01
N MET A 13 -34.20 2.83 1.97
CA MET A 13 -33.63 2.39 0.70
C MET A 13 -32.21 1.81 0.86
N LEU A 14 -31.37 2.45 1.68
CA LEU A 14 -30.01 1.99 1.96
C LEU A 14 -30.00 0.60 2.62
N ILE A 15 -30.92 0.35 3.55
CA ILE A 15 -31.04 -0.96 4.22
C ILE A 15 -31.48 -2.05 3.23
N VAL A 16 -32.40 -1.74 2.31
CA VAL A 16 -32.85 -2.70 1.28
C VAL A 16 -31.69 -3.07 0.33
N VAL A 17 -30.88 -2.09 -0.07
CA VAL A 17 -29.69 -2.33 -0.90
C VAL A 17 -28.63 -3.15 -0.14
N ALA A 18 -28.39 -2.84 1.14
CA ALA A 18 -27.44 -3.60 1.96
C ALA A 18 -27.90 -5.06 2.17
N ALA A 19 -29.19 -5.28 2.41
CA ALA A 19 -29.76 -6.63 2.55
C ALA A 19 -29.65 -7.45 1.25
N ALA A 20 -29.78 -6.82 0.09
CA ALA A 20 -29.63 -7.48 -1.22
C ALA A 20 -28.19 -7.92 -1.51
N LEU A 21 -27.18 -7.20 -0.99
CA LEU A 21 -25.77 -7.53 -1.18
C LEU A 21 -25.27 -8.64 -0.24
N ILE A 22 -25.84 -8.74 0.96
CA ILE A 22 -25.42 -9.72 1.98
C ILE A 22 -25.96 -11.13 1.70
N ASN A 23 -27.11 -11.26 1.02
CA ASN A 23 -27.73 -12.56 0.75
C ASN A 23 -28.44 -12.63 -0.62
N PRO A 24 -27.73 -12.89 -1.73
CA PRO A 24 -28.32 -12.95 -3.07
C PRO A 24 -29.30 -14.13 -3.26
N LYS A 25 -29.42 -15.03 -2.27
CA LYS A 25 -30.35 -16.17 -2.29
C LYS A 25 -31.82 -15.78 -2.09
N TRP A 26 -32.12 -14.57 -1.62
CA TRP A 26 -33.50 -14.10 -1.38
C TRP A 26 -34.26 -13.69 -2.66
N PHE A 27 -33.55 -13.37 -3.76
CA PHE A 27 -34.15 -12.93 -5.02
C PHE A 27 -34.39 -14.04 -6.05
N LYS A 28 -34.21 -15.32 -5.69
CA LYS A 28 -34.58 -16.43 -6.59
C LYS A 28 -36.09 -16.65 -6.56
N ASN A 29 -36.79 -15.90 -7.41
CA ASN A 29 -38.15 -16.24 -7.80
C ASN A 29 -38.18 -17.64 -8.41
N LYS A 30 -39.09 -18.47 -7.87
CA LYS A 30 -39.60 -19.65 -8.56
C LYS A 30 -40.34 -19.19 -9.81
N LYS A 31 -40.04 -19.88 -10.92
CA LYS A 31 -40.68 -19.91 -12.26
C LYS A 31 -39.95 -19.11 -13.35
N ALA A 32 -39.93 -19.74 -14.53
CA ALA A 32 -39.29 -19.39 -15.80
C ALA A 32 -37.79 -19.77 -15.85
N GLY A 33 -37.33 -20.84 -16.50
CA GLY A 33 -37.98 -21.56 -17.60
C GLY A 33 -38.01 -20.67 -18.83
N ASP A 34 -36.85 -20.25 -19.33
CA ASP A 34 -36.49 -20.33 -20.75
C ASP A 34 -35.14 -19.68 -21.02
N VAL A 35 -34.41 -20.32 -21.93
CA VAL A 35 -33.11 -19.90 -22.47
C VAL A 35 -33.32 -18.64 -23.32
N ALA A 36 -32.57 -17.57 -23.07
CA ALA A 36 -32.44 -16.48 -24.03
C ALA A 36 -30.97 -16.07 -24.24
N LYS A 37 -30.61 -16.12 -25.51
CA LYS A 37 -29.28 -15.96 -26.12
C LYS A 37 -28.70 -14.56 -25.95
N ARG A 38 -27.36 -14.50 -26.02
CA ARG A 38 -26.57 -13.32 -26.41
C ARG A 38 -27.23 -12.60 -27.61
N GLY A 39 -27.51 -11.31 -27.45
CA GLY A 39 -27.93 -10.42 -28.54
C GLY A 39 -28.83 -9.31 -28.01
N GLU A 40 -28.37 -8.07 -28.16
CA GLU A 40 -29.14 -6.82 -28.11
C GLU A 40 -29.85 -6.43 -26.81
N LEU A 41 -29.33 -5.38 -26.16
CA LEU A 41 -30.12 -4.24 -25.70
C LEU A 41 -29.18 -3.02 -25.58
N ALA A 42 -28.76 -2.53 -26.75
CA ALA A 42 -28.39 -1.14 -26.92
C ALA A 42 -29.70 -0.36 -27.16
N ALA A 43 -30.32 0.14 -26.09
CA ALA A 43 -31.37 1.16 -26.15
C ALA A 43 -31.75 1.61 -24.73
N GLY A 44 -31.50 2.88 -24.39
CA GLY A 44 -31.89 3.52 -23.14
C GLY A 44 -30.68 4.16 -22.45
N GLY A 45 -30.22 5.34 -22.87
CA GLY A 45 -30.80 6.63 -22.49
C GLY A 45 -29.99 7.17 -21.30
N LEU A 46 -28.91 7.93 -21.48
CA LEU A 46 -28.87 9.32 -21.96
C LEU A 46 -29.82 10.23 -21.15
N PHE A 47 -29.66 10.27 -19.83
CA PHE A 47 -30.18 11.34 -18.96
C PHE A 47 -29.32 11.42 -17.68
N LEU A 48 -29.03 12.66 -17.22
CA LEU A 48 -28.30 13.06 -15.99
C LEU A 48 -26.78 13.33 -16.09
N ALA A 49 -26.34 13.91 -17.21
CA ALA A 49 -25.23 14.87 -17.21
C ALA A 49 -25.84 16.28 -17.34
N GLY A 50 -25.94 17.03 -16.23
CA GLY A 50 -26.46 18.41 -16.26
C GLY A 50 -27.12 18.85 -14.97
N LEU A 51 -26.33 19.24 -13.98
CA LEU A 51 -26.67 20.20 -12.91
C LEU A 51 -25.45 20.33 -11.99
N PHE A 52 -24.54 21.27 -12.28
CA PHE A 52 -23.68 22.02 -11.33
C PHE A 52 -22.72 22.94 -12.11
N ALA A 53 -23.29 23.80 -12.95
CA ALA A 53 -22.62 25.00 -13.44
C ALA A 53 -23.52 26.18 -13.08
N VAL A 54 -22.91 27.34 -12.79
CA VAL A 54 -23.51 28.62 -12.36
C VAL A 54 -23.59 28.82 -10.84
N ILE A 55 -22.46 29.18 -10.21
CA ILE A 55 -22.36 30.34 -9.29
C ILE A 55 -20.95 30.94 -9.41
N GLY A 56 -20.85 32.23 -9.79
CA GLY A 56 -19.82 33.09 -9.21
C GLY A 56 -18.73 33.69 -10.10
N TRP A 57 -19.05 34.23 -11.27
CA TRP A 57 -18.26 35.35 -11.82
C TRP A 57 -18.63 36.62 -11.04
N MET A 58 -17.70 37.21 -10.29
CA MET A 58 -17.54 38.66 -10.03
C MET A 58 -16.57 38.87 -8.85
N VAL A 59 -15.26 38.97 -9.11
CA VAL A 59 -14.41 40.08 -8.66
C VAL A 59 -13.20 40.15 -9.60
N GLY A 60 -13.17 41.17 -10.45
CA GLY A 60 -11.93 41.81 -10.88
C GLY A 60 -11.96 43.26 -10.35
N PRO A 61 -10.86 44.05 -10.40
CA PRO A 61 -10.05 44.13 -11.62
C PRO A 61 -8.53 44.37 -11.44
N THR A 62 -7.83 44.12 -12.55
CA THR A 62 -6.70 44.89 -13.10
C THR A 62 -5.32 44.87 -12.41
N SER A 63 -4.37 44.25 -13.10
CA SER A 63 -2.98 44.73 -13.29
C SER A 63 -2.45 44.10 -14.57
N ALA A 64 -1.89 44.94 -15.44
CA ALA A 64 -1.54 44.69 -16.84
C ALA A 64 -0.29 43.81 -17.04
N PRO A 65 0.04 43.41 -18.28
CA PRO A 65 0.89 42.26 -18.60
C PRO A 65 2.37 42.62 -18.80
N SER A 66 3.27 41.66 -18.57
CA SER A 66 4.56 41.61 -19.24
C SER A 66 4.96 40.16 -19.54
N LYS A 67 5.37 39.94 -20.78
CA LYS A 67 5.92 38.72 -21.38
C LYS A 67 7.39 39.06 -21.74
N PRO A 68 8.26 38.10 -22.09
CA PRO A 68 8.74 36.92 -21.39
C PRO A 68 10.29 36.96 -21.20
N ALA A 69 10.86 36.07 -20.38
CA ALA A 69 12.21 35.59 -20.63
C ALA A 69 12.35 34.17 -20.07
N ALA A 70 12.68 33.25 -20.96
CA ALA A 70 13.09 31.89 -20.64
C ALA A 70 14.54 31.88 -20.14
N THR A 71 14.89 30.74 -19.55
CA THR A 71 16.22 30.08 -19.61
C THR A 71 17.06 30.10 -18.33
N ASN A 72 17.00 28.92 -17.70
CA ASN A 72 18.07 28.12 -17.10
C ASN A 72 18.70 28.46 -15.73
N GLU A 73 18.75 27.38 -14.95
CA GLU A 73 19.88 26.92 -14.13
C GLU A 73 20.36 27.82 -12.98
N ALA A 74 20.00 27.43 -11.76
CA ALA A 74 20.97 27.31 -10.67
C ALA A 74 20.42 26.40 -9.55
N ALA A 75 21.10 25.26 -9.39
CA ALA A 75 21.42 24.59 -8.13
C ALA A 75 20.27 24.21 -7.19
N GLN A 76 19.86 22.95 -7.32
CA GLN A 76 19.45 22.11 -6.18
C GLN A 76 20.44 22.31 -5.02
N GLN A 77 19.97 22.94 -3.95
CA GLN A 77 20.67 22.96 -2.69
C GLN A 77 20.56 21.56 -2.06
N ASN A 78 21.73 20.92 -1.97
CA ASN A 78 22.07 19.82 -1.10
C ASN A 78 21.33 19.90 0.25
N HIS A 79 20.39 19.00 0.49
CA HIS A 79 20.10 18.52 1.84
C HIS A 79 21.25 17.61 2.29
N ASN A 80 22.36 18.23 2.68
CA ASN A 80 23.29 17.60 3.61
C ASN A 80 22.83 17.99 5.02
N GLU A 81 21.84 17.26 5.53
CA GLU A 81 21.62 17.19 6.97
C GLU A 81 22.67 16.25 7.56
N ALA A 82 23.81 16.83 7.94
CA ALA A 82 24.63 16.26 9.00
C ALA A 82 23.95 16.59 10.34
N VAL A 83 22.84 15.92 10.63
CA VAL A 83 22.28 15.85 11.98
C VAL A 83 22.86 14.60 12.61
N THR A 84 23.89 14.77 13.43
CA THR A 84 24.31 13.78 14.43
C THR A 84 23.20 13.71 15.49
N GLU A 85 22.08 13.11 15.09
CA GLU A 85 21.08 12.57 16.01
C GLU A 85 21.69 11.31 16.60
N ALA A 86 21.53 11.08 17.90
CA ALA A 86 21.93 9.84 18.52
C ALA A 86 21.06 8.72 17.91
N THR A 87 21.50 8.17 16.79
CA THR A 87 20.82 7.09 16.08
C THR A 87 20.74 5.93 17.05
N VAL A 88 19.55 5.68 17.59
CA VAL A 88 19.32 4.50 18.41
C VAL A 88 19.65 3.32 17.54
N LYS A 89 20.74 2.65 17.92
CA LYS A 89 21.25 1.52 17.16
C LYS A 89 20.19 0.43 17.21
N PRO A 90 19.68 -0.06 16.06
CA PRO A 90 18.75 -1.18 16.07
C PRO A 90 19.39 -2.36 16.80
N TRP A 91 18.58 -3.08 17.58
CA TRP A 91 19.07 -4.24 18.33
C TRP A 91 19.52 -5.38 17.40
N ILE A 92 19.03 -5.37 16.17
CA ILE A 92 19.54 -6.16 15.04
C ILE A 92 20.52 -5.28 14.28
N ARG A 93 21.74 -5.79 14.10
CA ARG A 93 22.82 -5.04 13.44
C ARG A 93 23.02 -5.55 12.01
N PRO A 94 23.49 -4.71 11.07
CA PRO A 94 24.03 -5.18 9.81
C PRO A 94 25.08 -6.28 10.02
N GLU A 95 25.18 -7.20 9.05
CA GLU A 95 26.02 -8.42 9.07
C GLU A 95 25.60 -9.51 10.07
N SER A 96 24.50 -9.31 10.81
CA SER A 96 23.91 -10.38 11.62
C SER A 96 23.32 -11.48 10.72
N ILE A 97 23.30 -12.71 11.19
CA ILE A 97 22.49 -13.79 10.61
C ILE A 97 21.22 -13.91 11.44
N VAL A 98 20.09 -13.78 10.78
CA VAL A 98 18.75 -13.85 11.39
C VAL A 98 17.96 -15.02 10.83
N GLU A 99 16.95 -15.43 11.57
CA GLU A 99 16.00 -16.47 11.20
C GLU A 99 14.59 -15.99 11.56
N PHE A 100 13.62 -16.25 10.69
CA PHE A 100 12.20 -15.92 10.92
C PHE A 100 11.45 -17.18 11.34
N PRO A 101 11.11 -17.39 12.63
CA PRO A 101 10.59 -18.68 13.10
C PRO A 101 9.24 -19.07 12.49
N LYS A 102 8.44 -18.11 12.06
CA LYS A 102 7.11 -18.32 11.46
C LYS A 102 7.07 -18.07 9.95
N GLY A 103 8.21 -17.73 9.35
CA GLY A 103 8.27 -17.10 8.05
C GLY A 103 7.86 -15.63 8.14
N GLU A 104 8.13 -14.87 7.08
CA GLU A 104 7.80 -13.45 7.05
C GLU A 104 7.60 -12.96 5.61
N VAL A 105 6.85 -11.88 5.43
CA VAL A 105 6.74 -11.23 4.12
C VAL A 105 7.99 -10.40 3.86
N ALA A 106 8.62 -10.62 2.71
CA ALA A 106 9.71 -9.80 2.22
C ALA A 106 9.35 -9.22 0.85
N CYS A 107 9.67 -7.95 0.58
CA CYS A 107 9.44 -7.35 -0.74
C CYS A 107 10.75 -6.82 -1.34
N ILE A 108 10.84 -6.82 -2.67
CA ILE A 108 12.03 -6.36 -3.39
C ILE A 108 12.26 -4.86 -3.14
N ASN A 109 11.18 -4.08 -3.05
CA ASN A 109 11.23 -2.64 -2.81
C ASN A 109 10.49 -2.28 -1.51
N ARG A 110 10.92 -1.18 -0.89
CA ARG A 110 10.37 -0.68 0.36
C ARG A 110 8.94 -0.17 0.20
N GLU A 111 8.66 0.47 -0.93
CA GLU A 111 7.34 1.00 -1.29
C GLU A 111 6.33 -0.14 -1.44
N ASP A 112 6.78 -1.27 -1.98
CA ASP A 112 5.94 -2.45 -2.19
C ASP A 112 5.59 -3.12 -0.88
N LEU A 113 6.55 -3.19 0.04
CA LEU A 113 6.29 -3.64 1.38
C LEU A 113 5.26 -2.75 2.09
N GLN A 114 5.46 -1.43 2.04
CA GLN A 114 4.54 -0.50 2.68
C GLN A 114 3.12 -0.62 2.11
N GLN A 115 2.98 -0.71 0.79
CA GLN A 115 1.67 -0.88 0.16
C GLN A 115 1.05 -2.24 0.48
N ALA A 116 1.81 -3.33 0.45
CA ALA A 116 1.34 -4.66 0.81
C ALA A 116 0.83 -4.69 2.27
N LEU A 117 1.55 -4.06 3.19
CA LEU A 117 1.13 -3.93 4.59
C LEU A 117 -0.16 -3.12 4.71
N ILE A 118 -0.25 -1.93 4.08
CA ILE A 118 -1.46 -1.09 4.10
C ILE A 118 -2.67 -1.85 3.54
N LEU A 119 -2.51 -2.54 2.42
CA LEU A 119 -3.58 -3.32 1.80
C LEU A 119 -4.00 -4.51 2.66
N GLY A 120 -3.04 -5.17 3.33
CA GLY A 120 -3.28 -6.25 4.27
C GLY A 120 -4.12 -5.79 5.47
N VAL A 121 -3.70 -4.71 6.15
CA VAL A 121 -4.42 -4.19 7.32
C VAL A 121 -5.78 -3.58 6.98
N THR A 122 -5.95 -3.02 5.78
CA THR A 122 -7.24 -2.50 5.30
C THR A 122 -8.18 -3.58 4.75
N GLY A 123 -7.78 -4.86 4.79
CA GLY A 123 -8.61 -5.99 4.36
C GLY A 123 -8.75 -6.15 2.85
N ARG A 124 -7.91 -5.48 2.05
CA ARG A 124 -7.90 -5.55 0.57
C ARG A 124 -7.09 -6.76 0.09
N GLN A 125 -7.55 -7.95 0.45
CA GLN A 125 -6.89 -9.24 0.23
C GLN A 125 -6.48 -9.45 -1.25
N THR A 126 -7.39 -9.25 -2.20
CA THR A 126 -7.09 -9.46 -3.64
C THR A 126 -6.01 -8.52 -4.17
N LYS A 127 -5.97 -7.27 -3.69
CA LYS A 127 -4.92 -6.32 -4.07
C LYS A 127 -3.59 -6.65 -3.40
N THR A 128 -3.63 -7.20 -2.19
CA THR A 128 -2.43 -7.66 -1.48
C THR A 128 -1.84 -8.88 -2.19
N GLN A 129 -2.68 -9.83 -2.60
CA GLN A 129 -2.28 -11.04 -3.30
C GLN A 129 -1.58 -10.75 -4.63
N ALA A 130 -1.98 -9.69 -5.33
CA ALA A 130 -1.31 -9.26 -6.57
C ALA A 130 0.18 -8.91 -6.39
N TYR A 131 0.66 -8.61 -5.16
CA TYR A 131 2.09 -8.41 -4.90
C TYR A 131 2.88 -9.73 -4.82
N PHE A 132 2.21 -10.85 -4.56
CA PHE A 132 2.82 -12.18 -4.43
C PHE A 132 2.68 -13.04 -5.68
N GLU A 133 1.88 -12.57 -6.65
CA GLU A 133 1.66 -13.24 -7.92
C GLU A 133 2.52 -12.61 -9.02
N ASP A 134 3.05 -13.44 -9.91
CA ASP A 134 3.68 -12.98 -11.14
C ASP A 134 2.59 -12.72 -12.20
N GLN A 135 2.05 -11.51 -12.22
CA GLN A 135 0.97 -11.14 -13.15
C GLN A 135 1.48 -10.62 -14.50
N ASP A 136 2.68 -10.05 -14.53
CA ASP A 136 3.22 -9.31 -15.69
C ASP A 136 4.50 -9.94 -16.28
N GLY A 137 4.92 -11.12 -15.81
CA GLY A 137 6.16 -11.79 -16.25
C GLY A 137 7.44 -11.16 -15.68
N ASN A 138 7.29 -10.23 -14.72
CA ASN A 138 8.38 -9.59 -14.00
C ASN A 138 8.68 -10.25 -12.66
N GLY A 139 8.00 -11.36 -12.35
CA GLY A 139 8.08 -12.04 -11.06
C GLY A 139 7.25 -11.36 -9.97
N PRO A 140 7.07 -12.02 -8.82
CA PRO A 140 6.36 -11.45 -7.69
C PRO A 140 7.19 -10.33 -7.03
N ARG A 141 6.52 -9.25 -6.62
CA ARG A 141 7.16 -8.08 -5.96
C ARG A 141 7.46 -8.34 -4.49
N CYS A 142 6.68 -9.24 -3.89
CA CYS A 142 6.81 -9.72 -2.53
C CYS A 142 6.83 -11.25 -2.50
N LEU A 143 7.56 -11.80 -1.55
CA LEU A 143 7.81 -13.21 -1.35
C LEU A 143 7.51 -13.56 0.10
N MET A 144 7.11 -14.80 0.34
CA MET A 144 7.03 -15.36 1.68
C MET A 144 8.36 -16.04 2.00
N LEU A 145 9.10 -15.49 2.95
CA LEU A 145 10.30 -16.12 3.48
C LEU A 145 9.91 -17.38 4.25
N PRO A 146 10.55 -18.54 3.97
CA PRO A 146 10.19 -19.76 4.67
C PRO A 146 10.59 -19.69 6.14
N ALA A 147 9.74 -20.27 6.99
CA ALA A 147 10.01 -20.43 8.41
C ALA A 147 11.33 -21.17 8.67
N GLY A 148 12.10 -20.68 9.65
CA GLY A 148 13.35 -21.33 10.07
C GLY A 148 14.53 -21.17 9.10
N THR A 149 14.33 -20.45 7.97
CA THR A 149 15.41 -20.17 7.02
C THR A 149 16.26 -19.01 7.53
N LYS A 150 17.58 -19.13 7.33
CA LYS A 150 18.56 -18.13 7.75
C LYS A 150 18.82 -17.13 6.65
N PHE A 151 18.96 -15.86 7.03
CA PHE A 151 19.25 -14.76 6.13
C PHE A 151 20.33 -13.86 6.74
N LYS A 152 21.14 -13.25 5.89
CA LYS A 152 22.11 -12.23 6.28
C LYS A 152 21.42 -10.86 6.21
N VAL A 153 21.54 -10.08 7.28
CA VAL A 153 21.09 -8.69 7.31
C VAL A 153 22.17 -7.83 6.65
N ILE A 154 21.79 -7.04 5.65
CA ILE A 154 22.68 -6.05 5.03
C ILE A 154 22.40 -4.65 5.53
N ASP A 155 21.14 -4.34 5.85
CA ASP A 155 20.76 -3.09 6.49
C ASP A 155 19.64 -3.28 7.53
N ALA A 156 19.59 -2.37 8.49
CA ALA A 156 18.58 -2.34 9.53
C ALA A 156 18.23 -0.89 9.88
N GLU A 157 17.00 -0.50 9.60
CA GLU A 157 16.48 0.84 9.86
C GLU A 157 15.37 0.79 10.91
N VAL A 158 15.24 1.86 11.70
CA VAL A 158 14.16 2.03 12.67
C VAL A 158 13.23 3.13 12.18
N ASN A 159 11.92 2.95 12.37
CA ASN A 159 10.92 3.95 11.96
C ASN A 159 10.98 5.26 12.77
N ASP A 160 11.21 5.14 14.08
CA ASP A 160 11.44 6.26 14.99
C ASP A 160 12.65 5.91 15.87
N PRO A 161 13.75 6.69 15.80
CA PRO A 161 14.91 6.49 16.66
C PRO A 161 14.57 6.58 18.15
N SER A 162 13.62 7.41 18.56
CA SER A 162 13.28 7.59 19.97
C SER A 162 12.43 6.44 20.53
N HIS A 163 11.57 5.86 19.69
CA HIS A 163 10.68 4.75 20.04
C HIS A 163 10.57 3.79 18.85
N PRO A 164 11.53 2.86 18.68
CA PRO A 164 11.54 1.97 17.53
C PRO A 164 10.44 0.91 17.65
N ASP A 165 9.26 1.23 17.13
CA ASP A 165 8.11 0.32 17.06
C ASP A 165 8.26 -0.70 15.91
N ILE A 166 8.96 -0.30 14.84
CA ILE A 166 9.16 -1.13 13.65
C ILE A 166 10.61 -1.02 13.22
N ILE A 167 11.25 -2.18 13.02
CA ILE A 167 12.54 -2.29 12.37
C ILE A 167 12.32 -2.79 10.96
N LEU A 168 12.84 -2.07 9.98
CA LEU A 168 12.91 -2.52 8.60
C LEU A 168 14.27 -3.18 8.38
N LEU A 169 14.26 -4.48 8.10
CA LEU A 169 15.46 -5.22 7.76
C LEU A 169 15.57 -5.36 6.25
N GLU A 170 16.76 -5.17 5.72
CA GLU A 170 17.10 -5.60 4.36
C GLU A 170 17.94 -6.88 4.46
N VAL A 171 17.46 -7.95 3.82
CA VAL A 171 18.04 -9.30 3.98
C VAL A 171 18.37 -9.95 2.64
N ILE A 172 19.41 -10.79 2.66
CA ILE A 172 19.84 -11.63 1.54
C ILE A 172 20.07 -13.08 1.99
N GLY A 173 20.12 -14.00 1.03
CA GLY A 173 20.52 -15.39 1.29
C GLY A 173 21.92 -15.48 1.90
N THR A 174 22.15 -16.42 2.81
CA THR A 174 23.43 -16.55 3.53
C THR A 174 24.61 -16.93 2.63
N GLU A 175 24.33 -17.52 1.48
CA GLU A 175 25.27 -17.89 0.42
C GLU A 175 25.71 -16.71 -0.45
N VAL A 176 24.97 -15.60 -0.41
CA VAL A 176 25.27 -14.39 -1.18
C VAL A 176 26.43 -13.66 -0.51
N LYS A 177 27.56 -13.58 -1.23
CA LYS A 177 28.80 -12.95 -0.71
C LYS A 177 28.69 -11.42 -0.66
N ALA A 178 28.16 -10.83 -1.71
CA ALA A 178 27.95 -9.40 -1.87
C ALA A 178 26.68 -9.19 -2.71
N SER A 179 25.88 -8.20 -2.32
CA SER A 179 24.71 -7.75 -3.05
C SER A 179 24.56 -6.26 -2.78
N ASP A 180 24.20 -5.49 -3.81
CA ASP A 180 23.91 -4.07 -3.69
C ASP A 180 22.49 -3.82 -3.15
N SER A 181 21.63 -4.85 -3.20
CA SER A 181 20.26 -4.81 -2.67
C SER A 181 19.81 -6.18 -2.15
N GLY A 182 18.79 -6.17 -1.30
CA GLY A 182 18.14 -7.35 -0.74
C GLY A 182 16.63 -7.21 -0.74
N ALA A 183 15.97 -8.07 0.04
CA ALA A 183 14.54 -7.99 0.26
C ALA A 183 14.24 -7.33 1.61
N PHE A 184 13.23 -6.48 1.64
CA PHE A 184 12.81 -5.71 2.81
C PHE A 184 11.78 -6.46 3.63
N VAL A 185 12.03 -6.57 4.93
CA VAL A 185 11.21 -7.30 5.90
C VAL A 185 10.86 -6.39 7.08
N PRO A 186 9.58 -6.24 7.43
CA PRO A 186 9.18 -5.48 8.60
C PRO A 186 9.23 -6.37 9.85
N VAL A 187 9.88 -5.89 10.91
CA VAL A 187 9.94 -6.53 12.22
C VAL A 187 9.28 -5.61 13.23
N ILE A 188 8.07 -5.99 13.64
CA ILE A 188 7.23 -5.22 14.56
C ILE A 188 7.38 -5.75 16.00
N ASP A 189 7.73 -7.03 16.15
CA ASP A 189 7.91 -7.67 17.44
C ASP A 189 9.19 -8.53 17.47
N ARG A 190 9.85 -8.58 18.63
CA ARG A 190 11.10 -9.35 18.80
C ARG A 190 10.92 -10.86 18.59
N SER A 191 9.71 -11.39 18.71
CA SER A 191 9.42 -12.80 18.44
C SER A 191 9.37 -13.15 16.95
N MET A 192 9.28 -12.16 16.06
CA MET A 192 9.26 -12.37 14.61
C MET A 192 10.63 -12.81 14.08
N VAL A 193 11.71 -12.45 14.78
CA VAL A 193 13.07 -12.66 14.30
C VAL A 193 14.00 -13.11 15.41
N LYS A 194 14.79 -14.13 15.12
CA LYS A 194 15.82 -14.67 16.01
C LYS A 194 17.19 -14.35 15.44
N ILE A 195 18.04 -13.70 16.24
CA ILE A 195 19.45 -13.54 15.88
C ILE A 195 20.15 -14.87 16.10
N VAL A 196 20.60 -15.50 15.01
CA VAL A 196 21.33 -16.77 15.02
C VAL A 196 22.83 -16.53 15.19
N LYS A 197 23.34 -15.46 14.58
CA LYS A 197 24.75 -15.05 14.71
C LYS A 197 24.81 -13.52 14.77
N ALA A 198 25.46 -13.00 15.82
CA ALA A 198 25.76 -11.58 15.92
C ALA A 198 26.84 -11.17 14.89
N PRO A 199 26.92 -9.88 14.53
CA PRO A 199 28.01 -9.38 13.70
C PRO A 199 29.35 -9.63 14.38
N PRO A 200 30.44 -9.81 13.62
CA PRO A 200 31.77 -9.80 14.19
C PRO A 200 32.00 -8.51 15.00
N GLU A 201 32.66 -8.63 16.15
CA GLU A 201 33.15 -7.45 16.87
C GLU A 201 34.17 -6.75 15.97
N ARG A 202 34.00 -5.43 15.75
CA ARG A 202 35.03 -4.67 15.04
C ARG A 202 36.29 -4.68 15.92
N PRO A 203 37.47 -4.95 15.35
CA PRO A 203 38.73 -4.88 16.08
C PRO A 203 39.03 -3.46 16.59
#